data_AF-A0A7J4TYQ7-F1
#
_entry.id   AF-A0A7J4TYQ7-F1
#
_cell.length_a   1.000
_cell.length_b   1.000
_cell.length_c   1.000
_cell.angle_alpha   90.00
_cell.angle_beta   90.00
_cell.angle_gamma   90.00
#
_symmetry.space_group_name_H-M   'P 1'
#
loop_
_entity.id
_entity.type
_entity.pdbx_description
1 polymer ?
#
loop_
_entity_poly.entity_id
_entity_poly.type
_entity_poly.pdbx_seq_one_letter_code
_entity_poly.pdbx_strand_id
1 'polypeptide(L)'
;MREWTTALLLSAMVLSGCIGEDSRESEDIAMWDEGLTQLSLEGLDDIRNFSVAYAFDNDSIGESHWAVFGNEEGGNCCEHYLAMTKEGWILNFGGEYPTWSEDRGRTWQEYVPSVFSQIGCLEPKPTVPGQEGLGEGSIVQATNGDLIAMGWFPYPSTSGADQFYAFFYDADDEEWSWCFN
;
A
#
# COMPACT_ATOMS: atom_id res chain seq x y z
N MET A 1 -1.71 -58.63 -34.26
CA MET A 1 -2.49 -57.70 -33.41
C MET A 1 -1.59 -56.90 -32.46
N ARG A 2 -0.72 -57.52 -31.67
CA ARG A 2 0.11 -56.85 -30.64
C ARG A 2 1.09 -55.78 -31.19
N GLU A 3 1.68 -55.98 -32.36
CA GLU A 3 2.63 -55.01 -32.95
C GLU A 3 1.93 -53.72 -33.44
N TRP A 4 0.70 -53.85 -33.92
CA TRP A 4 -0.11 -52.72 -34.37
C TRP A 4 -0.60 -51.88 -33.20
N THR A 5 -0.91 -52.51 -32.06
CA THR A 5 -1.28 -51.80 -30.82
C THR A 5 -0.10 -50.98 -30.27
N THR A 6 1.11 -51.53 -30.31
CA THR A 6 2.31 -50.82 -29.87
C THR A 6 2.62 -49.62 -30.79
N ALA A 7 2.49 -49.80 -32.10
CA ALA A 7 2.69 -48.72 -33.06
C ALA A 7 1.65 -47.59 -32.88
N LEU A 8 0.39 -47.92 -32.62
CA LEU A 8 -0.66 -46.95 -32.36
C LEU A 8 -0.43 -46.17 -31.06
N LEU A 9 -0.02 -46.86 -29.98
CA LEU A 9 0.27 -46.24 -28.69
C LEU A 9 1.48 -45.31 -28.77
N LEU A 10 2.54 -45.71 -29.46
CA LEU A 10 3.72 -44.87 -29.68
C LEU A 10 3.38 -43.67 -30.56
N SER A 11 2.57 -43.85 -31.61
CA SER A 11 2.15 -42.74 -32.47
C SER A 11 1.25 -41.75 -31.73
N ALA A 12 0.39 -42.21 -30.80
CA ALA A 12 -0.43 -41.34 -29.97
C ALA A 12 0.41 -40.49 -29.00
N MET A 13 1.50 -41.05 -28.45
CA MET A 13 2.43 -40.32 -27.58
C MET A 13 3.27 -39.27 -28.34
N VAL A 14 3.58 -39.53 -29.61
CA VAL A 14 4.32 -38.57 -30.46
C VAL A 14 3.41 -37.44 -30.94
N LEU A 15 2.12 -37.72 -31.17
CA LEU A 15 1.15 -36.73 -31.65
C LEU A 15 0.45 -35.95 -30.52
N SER A 16 0.46 -36.45 -29.28
CA SER A 16 -0.15 -35.77 -28.12
C SER A 16 0.52 -34.45 -27.72
N GLY A 17 1.67 -34.11 -28.32
CA GLY A 17 2.34 -32.82 -28.13
C GLY A 17 2.41 -31.92 -29.37
N CYS A 18 1.94 -32.39 -30.53
CA CYS A 18 2.09 -31.66 -31.80
C CYS A 18 0.77 -31.28 -32.48
N ILE A 19 -0.36 -31.80 -32.01
CA ILE A 19 -1.72 -31.38 -32.41
C ILE A 19 -2.43 -30.81 -31.19
N GLY A 20 -1.76 -29.87 -30.53
CA GLY A 20 -2.46 -28.75 -29.90
C GLY A 20 -2.29 -27.62 -30.89
N GLU A 21 -3.28 -27.43 -31.77
CA GLU A 21 -3.45 -26.11 -32.36
C GLU A 21 -3.44 -25.16 -31.18
N ASP A 22 -2.53 -24.19 -31.21
CA ASP A 22 -2.44 -23.13 -30.20
C ASP A 22 -3.74 -22.34 -30.35
N SER A 23 -4.85 -22.90 -29.85
CA SER A 23 -6.07 -22.21 -29.57
C SER A 23 -5.77 -21.33 -28.35
N ARG A 24 -4.84 -20.39 -28.54
CA ARG A 24 -5.18 -19.02 -28.30
C ARG A 24 -6.42 -18.77 -29.16
N GLU A 25 -7.57 -19.25 -28.67
CA GLU A 25 -8.76 -18.44 -28.78
C GLU A 25 -8.25 -17.03 -28.50
N SER A 26 -8.58 -16.09 -29.38
CA SER A 26 -8.52 -14.70 -29.01
C SER A 26 -9.39 -14.58 -27.76
N GLU A 27 -8.82 -14.87 -26.59
CA GLU A 27 -9.27 -14.33 -25.33
C GLU A 27 -9.39 -12.86 -25.69
N ASP A 28 -10.63 -12.38 -25.73
CA ASP A 28 -10.91 -10.95 -25.75
C ASP A 28 -9.96 -10.40 -24.69
N ILE A 29 -8.88 -9.76 -25.14
CA ILE A 29 -7.83 -9.28 -24.26
C ILE A 29 -8.54 -8.17 -23.50
N ALA A 30 -9.06 -8.53 -22.32
CA ALA A 30 -9.87 -7.65 -21.52
C ALA A 30 -9.04 -6.38 -21.32
N MET A 31 -9.54 -5.26 -21.83
CA MET A 31 -8.85 -4.00 -21.72
C MET A 31 -8.60 -3.73 -20.24
N TRP A 32 -7.36 -3.44 -19.88
CA TRP A 32 -6.93 -3.35 -18.47
C TRP A 32 -7.70 -2.26 -17.69
N ASP A 33 -8.26 -1.30 -18.40
CA ASP A 33 -9.03 -0.17 -17.89
C ASP A 33 -10.55 -0.33 -18.08
N GLU A 34 -11.04 -1.49 -18.53
CA GLU A 34 -12.46 -1.70 -18.74
C GLU A 34 -13.24 -1.50 -17.42
N GLY A 35 -14.17 -0.53 -17.42
CA GLY A 35 -14.95 -0.16 -16.25
C GLY A 35 -14.23 0.75 -15.25
N LEU A 36 -12.98 1.12 -15.49
CA LEU A 36 -12.26 2.12 -14.70
C LEU A 36 -12.54 3.53 -15.22
N THR A 37 -12.55 4.50 -14.31
CA THR A 37 -12.66 5.92 -14.67
C THR A 37 -11.54 6.68 -14.00
N GLN A 38 -10.68 7.31 -14.81
CA GLN A 38 -9.62 8.17 -14.31
C GLN A 38 -10.23 9.39 -13.60
N LEU A 39 -9.87 9.58 -12.34
CA LEU A 39 -10.21 10.80 -11.61
C LEU A 39 -9.37 11.98 -12.14
N SER A 40 -9.91 13.20 -12.04
CA SER A 40 -9.17 14.39 -12.44
C SER A 40 -7.82 14.48 -11.73
N LEU A 41 -6.76 14.69 -12.50
CA LEU A 41 -5.40 14.88 -11.98
C LEU A 41 -5.07 16.35 -11.74
N GLU A 42 -6.00 17.26 -12.06
CA GLU A 42 -5.82 18.68 -11.82
C GLU A 42 -5.54 18.97 -10.34
N GLY A 43 -4.47 19.72 -10.07
CA GLY A 43 -4.05 20.09 -8.72
C GLY A 43 -3.14 19.10 -8.02
N LEU A 44 -2.74 17.99 -8.66
CA LEU A 44 -1.69 17.09 -8.16
C LEU A 44 -0.31 17.52 -8.70
N ASP A 45 0.73 17.42 -7.87
CA ASP A 45 2.04 17.99 -8.17
C ASP A 45 2.92 17.11 -9.09
N ASP A 46 3.09 15.82 -8.77
CA ASP A 46 3.94 14.88 -9.53
C ASP A 46 3.11 13.84 -10.27
N ILE A 47 2.63 14.21 -11.45
CA ILE A 47 1.89 13.32 -12.34
C ILE A 47 2.84 12.72 -13.37
N ARG A 48 2.85 11.39 -13.47
CA ARG A 48 3.70 10.66 -14.41
C ARG A 48 2.89 9.73 -15.30
N ASN A 49 3.43 9.47 -16.48
CA ASN A 49 2.87 8.55 -17.45
C ASN A 49 3.50 7.17 -17.27
N PHE A 50 2.66 6.15 -17.26
CA PHE A 50 3.04 4.76 -17.08
C PHE A 50 2.46 3.93 -18.22
N SER A 51 3.33 3.24 -18.95
CA SER A 51 2.90 2.19 -19.87
C SER A 51 2.45 0.97 -19.07
N VAL A 52 1.28 0.45 -19.41
CA VAL A 52 0.70 -0.76 -18.81
C VAL A 52 1.00 -1.93 -19.73
N ALA A 53 1.50 -3.03 -19.17
CA ALA A 53 1.78 -4.27 -19.89
C ALA A 53 1.34 -5.47 -19.04
N TYR A 54 1.04 -6.59 -19.67
CA TYR A 54 0.87 -7.85 -18.93
C TYR A 54 2.23 -8.33 -18.43
N ALA A 55 2.33 -8.83 -17.20
CA ALA A 55 3.62 -9.20 -16.59
C ALA A 55 4.46 -10.23 -17.38
N PHE A 56 3.83 -10.97 -18.30
CA PHE A 56 4.46 -12.01 -19.14
C PHE A 56 4.62 -11.59 -20.60
N ASP A 57 4.16 -10.39 -20.96
CA ASP A 57 4.24 -9.84 -22.31
C ASP A 57 4.99 -8.50 -22.26
N ASN A 58 5.88 -8.27 -23.21
CA ASN A 58 6.67 -7.03 -23.24
C ASN A 58 5.98 -5.94 -24.08
N ASP A 59 4.85 -6.26 -24.70
CA ASP A 59 4.05 -5.31 -25.46
C ASP A 59 3.17 -4.48 -24.51
N SER A 60 3.24 -3.15 -24.65
CA SER A 60 2.35 -2.22 -23.94
C SER A 60 0.91 -2.38 -24.44
N ILE A 61 -0.02 -2.54 -23.51
CA ILE A 61 -1.46 -2.68 -23.75
C ILE A 61 -2.24 -1.40 -23.43
N GLY A 62 -1.54 -0.33 -23.02
CA GLY A 62 -2.13 0.98 -22.80
C GLY A 62 -1.25 1.91 -21.98
N GLU A 63 -1.76 3.10 -21.71
CA GLU A 63 -1.07 4.14 -20.97
C GLU A 63 -1.96 4.64 -19.84
N SER A 64 -1.36 4.94 -18.69
CA SER A 64 -2.06 5.47 -17.53
C SER A 64 -1.28 6.63 -16.91
N HIS A 65 -1.99 7.53 -16.24
CA HIS A 65 -1.40 8.70 -15.60
C HIS A 65 -1.64 8.59 -14.09
N TRP A 66 -0.57 8.55 -13.31
CA TRP A 66 -0.64 8.38 -11.86
C TRP A 66 0.09 9.52 -11.17
N ALA A 67 -0.50 9.98 -10.06
CA ALA A 67 0.24 10.82 -9.12
C ALA A 67 1.22 9.96 -8.34
N VAL A 68 2.39 10.53 -8.06
CA VAL A 68 3.45 9.91 -7.28
C VAL A 68 3.54 10.61 -5.93
N PHE A 69 3.44 9.83 -4.87
CA PHE A 69 3.55 10.30 -3.48
C PHE A 69 4.89 9.85 -2.90
N GLY A 70 5.48 10.69 -2.06
CA GLY A 70 6.80 10.50 -1.45
C GLY A 70 6.75 10.65 0.06
N ASN A 71 7.79 11.30 0.60
CA ASN A 71 7.99 11.43 2.04
C ASN A 71 7.02 12.40 2.72
N GLU A 72 6.49 13.38 1.97
CA GLU A 72 5.54 14.36 2.50
C GLU A 72 4.17 13.72 2.78
N GLU A 73 3.85 12.61 2.11
CA GLU A 73 2.64 11.80 2.30
C GLU A 73 2.86 10.60 3.24
N GLY A 74 3.84 10.74 4.15
CA GLY A 74 4.11 9.79 5.22
C GLY A 74 4.76 8.49 4.79
N GLY A 75 5.49 8.50 3.67
CA GLY A 75 6.46 7.46 3.35
C GLY A 75 7.85 7.80 3.89
N ASN A 76 8.73 6.81 3.92
CA ASN A 76 10.15 7.07 3.87
C ASN A 76 10.75 6.39 2.61
N CYS A 77 12.08 6.39 2.45
CA CYS A 77 12.73 5.78 1.28
C CYS A 77 12.36 4.31 1.01
N CYS A 78 11.91 3.63 2.06
CA CYS A 78 12.06 2.21 2.24
C CYS A 78 10.79 1.59 2.84
N GLU A 79 10.00 2.36 3.58
CA GLU A 79 8.78 1.93 4.22
C GLU A 79 7.58 2.81 3.84
N HIS A 80 6.49 2.12 3.47
CA HIS A 80 5.14 2.63 3.37
C HIS A 80 4.21 1.55 3.90
N TYR A 81 3.24 1.94 4.72
CA TYR A 81 2.23 1.01 5.24
C TYR A 81 0.87 1.58 4.95
N LEU A 82 0.34 1.18 3.78
CA LEU A 82 -0.92 1.67 3.28
C LEU A 82 -2.08 0.84 3.79
N ALA A 83 -3.09 1.52 4.32
CA ALA A 83 -4.40 0.97 4.64
C ALA A 83 -5.49 1.91 4.13
N MET A 84 -6.73 1.43 4.11
CA MET A 84 -7.89 2.27 3.80
C MET A 84 -9.00 2.08 4.82
N THR A 85 -9.71 3.16 5.12
CA THR A 85 -10.93 3.09 5.93
C THR A 85 -12.12 2.66 5.07
N LYS A 86 -13.20 2.21 5.72
CA LYS A 86 -14.48 1.91 5.04
C LYS A 86 -15.11 3.17 4.41
N GLU A 87 -14.78 4.36 4.91
CA GLU A 87 -15.16 5.67 4.37
C GLU A 87 -14.35 6.07 3.13
N GLY A 88 -13.23 5.38 2.87
CA GLY A 88 -12.36 5.63 1.72
C GLY A 88 -11.21 6.60 1.99
N TRP A 89 -10.83 6.81 3.25
CA TRP A 89 -9.58 7.48 3.59
C TRP A 89 -8.41 6.58 3.22
N ILE A 90 -7.32 7.18 2.76
CA ILE A 90 -6.04 6.50 2.56
C ILE A 90 -5.21 6.78 3.81
N LEU A 91 -4.70 5.73 4.44
CA LEU A 91 -3.86 5.82 5.63
C LEU A 91 -2.44 5.38 5.25
N ASN A 92 -1.43 6.04 5.80
CA ASN A 92 -0.03 5.66 5.62
C ASN A 92 0.75 5.82 6.93
N PHE A 93 1.65 4.87 7.21
CA PHE A 93 2.59 4.97 8.33
C PHE A 93 3.98 4.43 7.98
N GLY A 94 4.62 5.03 6.98
CA GLY A 94 6.03 4.80 6.64
C GLY A 94 6.97 5.94 6.99
N GLY A 95 6.45 7.09 7.42
CA GLY A 95 7.20 8.30 7.76
C GLY A 95 7.42 8.43 9.26
N GLU A 96 7.64 9.65 9.72
CA GLU A 96 7.82 9.91 11.15
C GLU A 96 6.53 9.62 11.95
N TYR A 97 5.36 10.01 11.44
CA TYR A 97 4.09 9.79 12.14
C TYR A 97 2.97 9.26 11.24
N PRO A 98 1.81 8.85 11.82
CA PRO A 98 0.63 8.53 11.04
C PRO A 98 0.22 9.68 10.13
N THR A 99 -0.02 9.35 8.86
CA THR A 99 -0.55 10.27 7.86
C THR A 99 -1.79 9.70 7.21
N TRP A 100 -2.66 10.57 6.74
CA TRP A 100 -3.86 10.15 6.03
C TRP A 100 -4.29 11.16 4.99
N SER A 101 -5.18 10.72 4.11
CA SER A 101 -5.86 11.55 3.13
C SER A 101 -7.33 11.17 3.10
N GLU A 102 -8.20 12.17 3.26
CA GLU A 102 -9.66 12.00 3.25
C GLU A 102 -10.27 12.21 1.85
N ASP A 103 -9.47 12.65 0.88
CA ASP A 103 -9.91 13.11 -0.45
C ASP A 103 -9.23 12.35 -1.61
N ARG A 104 -8.85 11.10 -1.34
CA ARG A 104 -8.22 10.15 -2.26
C ARG A 104 -6.82 10.62 -2.72
N GLY A 105 -6.03 11.11 -1.78
CA GLY A 105 -4.62 11.47 -1.97
C GLY A 105 -4.40 12.87 -2.55
N ARG A 106 -5.40 13.77 -2.53
CA ARG A 106 -5.19 15.15 -3.01
C ARG A 106 -4.60 16.03 -1.93
N THR A 107 -5.05 15.86 -0.70
CA THR A 107 -4.51 16.51 0.48
C THR A 107 -4.18 15.46 1.52
N TRP A 108 -3.09 15.72 2.24
CA TRP A 108 -2.59 14.83 3.27
C TRP A 108 -2.51 15.56 4.61
N GLN A 109 -2.78 14.81 5.65
CA GLN A 109 -2.70 15.22 7.04
C GLN A 109 -1.66 14.36 7.74
N GLU A 110 -0.98 14.92 8.74
CA GLU A 110 -0.05 14.20 9.59
C GLU A 110 -0.42 14.45 11.06
N TYR A 111 -0.40 13.39 11.86
CA TYR A 111 -0.55 13.52 13.30
C TYR A 111 0.80 13.81 13.93
N VAL A 112 0.96 15.00 14.52
CA VAL A 112 2.16 15.33 15.29
C VAL A 112 1.86 15.21 16.79
N PRO A 113 2.54 14.32 17.54
CA PRO A 113 2.30 14.12 18.95
C PRO A 113 2.65 15.37 19.77
N SER A 114 1.89 15.62 20.83
CA SER A 114 2.25 16.60 21.87
C SER A 114 3.52 16.18 22.60
N VAL A 115 4.22 17.12 23.26
CA VAL A 115 5.43 16.84 24.07
C VAL A 115 5.17 15.82 25.18
N PHE A 116 3.98 15.81 25.77
CA PHE A 116 3.61 14.86 26.82
C PHE A 116 2.52 13.92 26.33
N SER A 117 2.63 12.66 26.72
CA SER A 117 1.63 11.64 26.41
C SER A 117 0.34 11.85 27.21
N GLN A 118 -0.71 11.16 26.79
CA GLN A 118 -1.99 11.18 27.48
C GLN A 118 -1.91 10.60 28.90
N ILE A 119 -2.81 11.06 29.78
CA ILE A 119 -2.90 10.53 31.14
C ILE A 119 -3.36 9.07 31.06
N GLY A 120 -2.62 8.17 31.70
CA GLY A 120 -2.93 6.75 31.75
C GLY A 120 -2.00 5.85 30.92
N CYS A 121 -1.04 6.42 30.18
CA CYS A 121 0.04 5.64 29.57
C CYS A 121 0.88 4.94 30.65
N LEU A 122 1.41 3.75 30.32
CA LEU A 122 2.23 2.95 31.23
C LEU A 122 3.55 3.65 31.56
N GLU A 123 4.25 4.11 30.52
CA GLU A 123 5.53 4.80 30.67
C GLU A 123 5.41 6.28 30.28
N PRO A 124 5.73 7.20 31.20
CA PRO A 124 5.81 8.61 30.87
C PRO A 124 7.13 8.88 30.14
N LYS A 125 7.05 9.24 28.87
CA LYS A 125 8.19 9.71 28.08
C LYS A 125 7.81 10.96 27.32
N PRO A 126 8.56 12.06 27.43
CA PRO A 126 8.36 13.21 26.57
C PRO A 126 8.84 12.94 25.14
N THR A 127 8.12 13.47 24.16
CA THR A 127 8.56 13.56 22.75
C THR A 127 9.22 14.92 22.49
N VAL A 128 9.92 14.99 21.37
CA VAL A 128 10.44 16.22 20.75
C VAL A 128 9.79 16.31 19.36
N PRO A 129 8.57 16.88 19.25
CA PRO A 129 7.76 16.77 18.05
C PRO A 129 8.50 17.11 16.75
N GLY A 130 8.46 16.18 15.79
CA GLY A 130 9.16 16.23 14.51
C GLY A 130 10.66 15.89 14.60
N GLN A 131 11.11 15.28 15.69
CA GLN A 131 12.50 14.87 15.89
C GLN A 131 12.65 13.48 16.54
N GLU A 132 11.62 12.65 16.45
CA GLU A 132 11.61 11.24 16.80
C GLU A 132 12.36 10.42 15.76
N GLY A 133 12.44 10.93 14.53
CA GLY A 133 13.09 10.30 13.40
C GLY A 133 12.10 9.51 12.55
N LEU A 134 12.60 8.90 11.47
CA LEU A 134 11.76 8.10 10.59
C LEU A 134 11.25 6.86 11.34
N GLY A 135 9.93 6.74 11.40
CA GLY A 135 9.25 5.59 11.96
C GLY A 135 8.93 4.56 10.88
N GLU A 136 8.73 3.34 11.34
CA GLU A 136 8.20 2.23 10.56
C GLU A 136 7.03 1.67 11.36
N GLY A 137 5.83 1.59 10.78
CA GLY A 137 4.67 1.24 11.57
C GLY A 137 3.48 0.76 10.78
N SER A 138 2.50 0.20 11.46
CA SER A 138 1.24 -0.19 10.84
C SER A 138 0.12 0.71 11.33
N ILE A 139 -0.80 1.09 10.44
CA ILE A 139 -2.02 1.81 10.78
C ILE A 139 -3.23 1.05 10.22
N VAL A 140 -4.27 0.86 11.04
CA VAL A 140 -5.49 0.15 10.65
C VAL A 140 -6.74 0.77 11.29
N GLN A 141 -7.88 0.61 10.62
CA GLN A 141 -9.18 0.98 11.16
C GLN A 141 -9.81 -0.18 11.94
N ALA A 142 -10.25 0.07 13.17
CA ALA A 142 -11.06 -0.84 13.96
C ALA A 142 -12.53 -0.83 13.51
N THR A 143 -13.31 -1.83 13.91
CA THR A 143 -14.69 -1.98 13.42
C THR A 143 -15.62 -0.83 13.80
N ASN A 144 -15.33 -0.14 14.91
CA ASN A 144 -16.07 1.03 15.39
C ASN A 144 -15.72 2.33 14.65
N GLY A 145 -14.61 2.38 13.90
CA GLY A 145 -14.18 3.56 13.16
C GLY A 145 -12.82 4.10 13.59
N ASP A 146 -12.43 3.81 14.84
CA ASP A 146 -11.15 4.24 15.41
C ASP A 146 -9.96 3.81 14.57
N LEU A 147 -8.88 4.57 14.62
CA LEU A 147 -7.61 4.18 14.01
C LEU A 147 -6.61 3.80 15.09
N ILE A 148 -5.96 2.66 14.89
CA ILE A 148 -4.89 2.17 15.76
C ILE A 148 -3.63 2.13 14.91
N ALA A 149 -2.60 2.84 15.37
CA ALA A 149 -1.31 2.89 14.74
C ALA A 149 -0.18 2.55 15.73
N MET A 150 0.72 1.68 15.31
CA MET A 150 1.89 1.27 16.09
C MET A 150 3.14 1.60 15.32
N GLY A 151 3.98 2.48 15.88
CA GLY A 151 5.22 2.94 15.25
C GLY A 151 6.45 2.47 16.00
N TRP A 152 7.42 1.98 15.25
CA TRP A 152 8.78 1.69 15.70
C TRP A 152 9.75 2.69 15.10
N PHE A 153 10.60 3.28 15.92
CA PHE A 153 11.57 4.31 15.54
C PHE A 153 12.97 3.75 15.81
N PRO A 154 13.54 2.98 14.86
CA PRO A 154 14.80 2.28 15.07
C PRO A 154 16.01 3.21 15.13
N TYR A 155 15.91 4.37 14.48
CA TYR A 155 17.05 5.24 14.26
C TYR A 155 17.31 6.17 15.46
N PRO A 156 18.59 6.45 15.77
CA PRO A 156 18.93 7.47 16.77
C PRO A 156 18.36 8.83 16.39
N SER A 157 17.70 9.46 17.35
CA SER A 157 17.08 10.77 17.22
C SER A 157 17.27 11.58 18.51
N THR A 158 16.64 12.75 18.58
CA THR A 158 16.80 13.62 19.75
C THR A 158 16.06 13.10 20.99
N SER A 159 15.05 12.24 20.79
CA SER A 159 14.24 11.63 21.85
C SER A 159 14.69 10.22 22.26
N GLY A 160 15.72 9.66 21.60
CA GLY A 160 16.29 8.35 21.91
C GLY A 160 16.64 7.52 20.67
N ALA A 161 16.77 6.21 20.84
CA ALA A 161 16.93 5.24 19.76
C ALA A 161 16.08 4.01 20.09
N ASP A 162 15.61 3.29 19.08
CA ASP A 162 14.81 2.06 19.24
C ASP A 162 13.57 2.28 20.12
N GLN A 163 12.66 3.12 19.63
CA GLN A 163 11.51 3.61 20.41
C GLN A 163 10.20 3.05 19.85
N PHE A 164 9.23 2.76 20.73
CA PHE A 164 7.91 2.27 20.33
C PHE A 164 6.81 3.21 20.79
N TYR A 165 5.96 3.62 19.86
CA TYR A 165 4.83 4.50 20.12
C TYR A 165 3.53 3.86 19.66
N ALA A 166 2.50 4.00 20.48
CA ALA A 166 1.12 3.68 20.13
C ALA A 166 0.38 4.99 19.88
N PHE A 167 -0.31 5.07 18.75
CA PHE A 167 -1.14 6.18 18.33
C PHE A 167 -2.58 5.69 18.19
N PHE A 168 -3.52 6.50 18.66
CA PHE A 168 -4.92 6.15 18.66
C PHE A 168 -5.74 7.36 18.22
N TYR A 169 -6.55 7.17 17.19
CA TYR A 169 -7.57 8.11 16.76
C TYR A 169 -8.93 7.62 17.23
N ASP A 170 -9.58 8.42 18.05
CA ASP A 170 -10.97 8.20 18.44
C ASP A 170 -11.88 8.75 17.35
N ALA A 171 -12.69 7.89 16.73
CA ALA A 171 -13.55 8.31 15.62
C ALA A 171 -14.81 9.08 16.08
N ASP A 172 -15.23 8.93 17.32
CA ASP A 172 -16.38 9.65 17.87
C ASP A 172 -15.98 11.08 18.26
N ASP A 173 -14.80 11.25 18.84
CA ASP A 173 -14.26 12.55 19.27
C ASP A 173 -13.43 13.25 18.16
N GLU A 174 -13.10 12.55 17.08
CA GLU A 174 -12.23 13.01 15.99
C GLU A 174 -10.84 13.48 16.47
N GLU A 175 -10.34 12.88 17.55
CA GLU A 175 -9.11 13.29 18.22
C GLU A 175 -8.04 12.19 18.24
N TRP A 176 -6.79 12.62 18.04
CA TRP A 176 -5.62 11.75 18.14
C TRP A 176 -4.97 11.83 19.52
N SER A 177 -4.49 10.68 19.97
CA SER A 177 -3.75 10.50 21.21
C SER A 177 -2.58 9.54 21.03
N TRP A 178 -1.63 9.57 21.97
CA TRP A 178 -0.44 8.72 21.90
C TRP A 178 0.09 8.29 23.26
N CYS A 179 0.73 7.12 23.29
CA CYS A 179 1.49 6.58 24.41
C CYS A 179 2.85 6.05 23.97
N PHE A 180 3.84 6.14 24.86
CA PHE A 180 5.06 5.35 24.75
C PHE A 180 4.81 3.94 25.29
N ASN A 181 5.38 2.92 24.63
CA ASN A 181 5.17 1.50 24.95
C ASN A 181 6.45 0.80 25.39
#